data_AF-A0A973IMY9-F1
#
_entry.id   AF-A0A973IMY9-F1
#
_cell.length_a   1.000
_cell.length_b   1.000
_cell.length_c   1.000
_cell.angle_alpha   90.00
_cell.angle_beta   90.00
_cell.angle_gamma   90.00
#
_symmetry.space_group_name_H-M   'P 1'
#
loop_
_entity.id
_entity.type
_entity.pdbx_description
1 polymer ?
#
loop_
_entity_poly.entity_id
_entity_poly.type
_entity_poly.pdbx_seq_one_letter_code
_entity_poly.pdbx_strand_id
1 'polypeptide(L)' 'MEELLVIFALGVCAPMWLFFHYLTKWKTAKGLSTEDERMLGEIWESTTRMEERIQTLERILDSEAPRWRTRHD' A
#
# COMPACT_ATOMS: atom_id res chain seq x y z
N MET A 1 -19.82 -26.30 -39.43
CA MET A 1 -19.17 -24.97 -39.45
C MET A 1 -19.23 -24.31 -38.08
N GLU A 2 -20.41 -24.19 -37.48
CA GLU A 2 -20.59 -23.59 -36.15
C GLU A 2 -19.86 -24.36 -35.03
N GLU A 3 -19.88 -25.71 -35.05
CA GLU A 3 -19.18 -26.51 -34.04
C GLU A 3 -17.66 -26.30 -34.04
N LEU A 4 -17.05 -26.13 -35.22
CA LEU A 4 -15.61 -25.83 -35.34
C LEU A 4 -15.26 -24.46 -34.77
N LEU A 5 -16.15 -23.47 -34.92
CA LEU A 5 -15.97 -22.14 -34.32
C LEU A 5 -16.02 -22.22 -32.79
N VAL A 6 -16.95 -23.00 -32.22
CA VAL A 6 -17.05 -23.18 -30.77
C VAL A 6 -15.81 -23.88 -30.22
N ILE A 7 -15.33 -24.92 -30.89
CA ILE A 7 -14.12 -25.65 -30.50
C ILE A 7 -12.90 -24.74 -30.57
N PHE A 8 -12.77 -23.91 -31.61
CA PHE A 8 -11.66 -22.96 -31.73
C PHE A 8 -11.73 -21.86 -30.65
N ALA A 9 -12.91 -21.30 -30.40
CA ALA A 9 -13.10 -20.27 -29.39
C ALA A 9 -12.78 -20.78 -27.98
N LEU A 10 -13.24 -21.98 -27.62
CA LEU A 10 -13.00 -22.56 -26.30
C LEU A 10 -11.59 -23.17 -26.15
N GLY A 11 -11.06 -23.77 -27.22
CA GLY A 11 -9.76 -24.44 -27.19
C GLY A 11 -8.58 -23.49 -27.34
N VAL A 12 -8.75 -22.35 -28.02
CA VAL A 12 -7.66 -21.41 -28.30
C VAL A 12 -7.93 -20.05 -27.69
N CYS A 13 -9.06 -19.41 -28.02
CA CYS A 13 -9.31 -18.03 -27.59
C CYS A 13 -9.49 -17.92 -26.08
N ALA A 14 -10.25 -18.81 -25.45
CA ALA A 14 -10.47 -18.80 -24.00
C ALA A 14 -9.18 -19.00 -23.18
N PRO A 15 -8.34 -20.03 -23.43
CA PRO A 15 -7.07 -20.17 -22.70
C PRO A 15 -6.07 -19.06 -23.03
N MET A 16 -6.04 -18.55 -24.26
CA MET A 16 -5.20 -17.41 -24.64
C MET A 16 -5.60 -16.12 -23.91
N TRP A 17 -6.90 -15.84 -23.80
CA TRP A 17 -7.42 -14.74 -23.00
C TRP A 17 -7.07 -14.89 -21.53
N LEU A 18 -7.26 -16.10 -20.98
CA LEU A 18 -6.98 -16.40 -19.59
C LEU A 18 -5.50 -16.18 -19.28
N PHE A 19 -4.60 -16.68 -20.14
CA PHE A 19 -3.17 -16.43 -20.04
C PHE A 19 -2.83 -14.93 -20.08
N PHE A 20 -3.36 -14.19 -21.04
CA PHE A 20 -3.14 -12.74 -21.15
C PHE A 20 -3.66 -11.97 -19.92
N HIS A 21 -4.83 -12.35 -19.40
CA HIS A 21 -5.44 -11.74 -18.24
C HIS A 21 -4.56 -11.91 -16.99
N TYR A 22 -4.11 -13.13 -16.72
CA TYR A 22 -3.28 -13.40 -15.55
C TYR A 22 -1.86 -12.86 -15.71
N LEU A 23 -1.28 -12.83 -16.92
CA LEU A 23 -0.02 -12.14 -17.17
C LEU A 23 -0.12 -10.63 -16.89
N THR A 24 -1.22 -10.00 -17.30
CA THR A 24 -1.44 -8.56 -17.08
C THR A 24 -1.61 -8.27 -15.59
N LYS A 25 -2.43 -9.07 -14.89
CA LYS A 25 -2.57 -9.00 -13.43
C LYS A 25 -1.25 -9.25 -12.70
N TRP A 26 -0.43 -10.19 -13.18
CA TRP A 26 0.89 -10.46 -12.59
C TRP A 26 1.85 -9.29 -12.78
N LYS A 27 1.83 -8.61 -13.94
CA LYS A 27 2.63 -7.39 -14.13
C LYS A 27 2.18 -6.26 -13.21
N THR A 28 0.87 -6.09 -13.00
CA THR A 28 0.35 -5.10 -12.04
C THR A 28 0.63 -5.48 -10.58
N ALA A 29 0.74 -6.78 -10.27
CA ALA A 29 1.03 -7.27 -8.92
C ALA A 29 2.54 -7.39 -8.60
N LYS A 30 3.43 -7.17 -9.58
CA LYS A 30 4.88 -7.25 -9.35
C LYS A 30 5.41 -5.94 -8.78
N GLY A 31 5.46 -5.88 -7.45
CA GLY A 31 6.20 -4.87 -6.68
C GLY A 31 5.37 -3.68 -6.21
N LEU A 32 5.92 -2.94 -5.24
CA LEU A 32 5.45 -1.58 -4.95
C LEU A 32 5.60 -0.77 -6.25
N SER A 33 4.52 -0.13 -6.70
CA SER A 33 4.64 0.86 -7.77
C SER A 33 5.56 1.98 -7.30
N THR A 34 6.26 2.66 -8.21
CA THR A 34 7.03 3.88 -7.87
C THR A 34 6.16 4.91 -7.14
N GLU A 35 4.86 4.93 -7.43
CA GLU A 35 3.88 5.75 -6.72
C GLU A 35 3.64 5.28 -5.28
N ASP A 36 3.60 3.96 -5.05
CA ASP A 36 3.43 3.41 -3.70
C ASP A 36 4.66 3.69 -2.83
N GLU A 37 5.86 3.59 -3.40
CA GLU A 37 7.11 3.95 -2.71
C GLU A 37 7.13 5.44 -2.34
N ARG A 38 6.67 6.32 -3.24
CA ARG A 38 6.55 7.75 -3.00
C ARG A 38 5.57 8.05 -1.87
N MET A 39 4.39 7.44 -1.90
CA MET A 39 3.37 7.58 -0.85
C MET A 39 3.89 7.12 0.51
N LEU A 40 4.60 5.97 0.56
CA LEU A 40 5.21 5.48 1.80
C LEU A 40 6.28 6.46 2.32
N GLY A 41 7.06 7.07 1.43
CA GLY A 41 8.01 8.13 1.78
C GLY A 41 7.35 9.34 2.43
N GLU A 42 6.23 9.80 1.88
CA GLU A 42 5.47 10.94 2.45
C GLU A 42 4.91 10.62 3.83
N ILE A 43 4.37 9.40 4.02
CA ILE A 43 3.87 8.95 5.32
C ILE A 43 5.00 8.87 6.34
N TRP A 44 6.17 8.37 5.93
CA TRP A 44 7.34 8.29 6.79
C TRP A 44 7.82 9.68 7.23
N GLU A 45 7.91 10.63 6.30
CA GLU A 45 8.30 12.01 6.59
C GLU A 45 7.29 12.68 7.54
N SER A 46 5.99 12.52 7.28
CA SER A 46 4.94 13.06 8.14
C SER A 46 4.99 12.47 9.55
N THR A 47 5.28 11.17 9.67
CA THR A 47 5.38 10.49 10.96
C THR A 47 6.58 10.99 11.75
N THR A 48 7.74 11.08 11.10
CA THR A 48 8.98 11.63 11.70
C THR A 48 8.74 13.05 12.23
N ARG A 49 8.11 13.91 11.42
CA ARG A 49 7.79 15.28 11.83
C ARG A 49 6.80 15.33 13.01
N MET A 50 5.85 14.39 13.07
CA MET A 50 4.92 14.30 14.18
C MET A 50 5.64 13.88 15.47
N GLU A 51 6.57 12.94 15.38
CA GLU A 51 7.38 12.48 16.50
C GLU A 51 8.20 13.62 17.11
N GLU A 52 8.89 14.43 16.30
CA GLU A 52 9.64 15.60 16.77
C GLU A 52 8.75 16.60 17.52
N ARG A 53 7.52 16.81 17.02
CA ARG A 53 6.54 17.69 17.68
C ARG A 53 6.09 17.10 19.00
N ILE A 54 5.84 15.79 19.07
CA ILE A 54 5.48 15.11 20.32
C ILE A 54 6.61 15.23 21.34
N GLN A 55 7.85 14.96 20.95
CA GLN A 55 9.01 15.13 21.85
C GLN A 55 9.13 16.58 22.37
N THR A 56 8.87 17.56 21.50
CA THR A 56 8.84 18.96 21.89
C THR A 56 7.72 19.24 22.90
N LEU A 57 6.52 18.72 22.66
CA LEU A 57 5.38 18.86 23.56
C LEU A 57 5.61 18.17 24.89
N GLU A 58 6.20 16.97 24.89
CA GLU A 58 6.58 16.25 26.11
C GLU A 58 7.60 17.05 26.92
N ARG A 59 8.59 17.68 26.26
CA ARG A 59 9.56 18.55 26.95
C ARG A 59 8.90 19.77 27.57
N ILE A 60 7.95 20.40 26.88
CA ILE A 60 7.19 21.53 27.42
C ILE A 60 6.32 21.06 28.59
N LEU A 61 5.63 19.94 28.44
CA LEU A 61 4.75 19.39 29.46
C LEU A 61 5.53 18.94 30.71
N ASP A 62 6.77 18.47 30.54
CA ASP A 62 7.70 18.20 31.63
C ASP A 62 8.08 19.45 32.41
N SER A 63 8.24 20.59 31.73
CA SER A 63 8.49 21.87 32.41
C SER A 63 7.25 22.45 33.10
N GLU A 64 6.09 22.37 32.46
CA GLU A 64 4.87 23.04 32.93
C GLU A 64 4.09 22.19 33.95
N ALA A 65 4.15 20.87 33.86
CA ALA A 65 3.39 19.97 34.71
C ALA A 65 4.20 18.72 35.14
N PRO A 66 5.24 18.83 35.99
CA PRO A 66 6.20 17.76 36.28
C PRO A 66 5.63 16.41 36.77
N ARG A 67 4.36 16.36 37.19
CA ARG A 67 3.63 15.16 37.63
C ARG A 67 2.57 14.66 36.65
N TRP A 68 2.62 15.10 35.39
CA TRP A 68 1.63 14.71 34.38
C TRP A 68 1.73 13.21 34.04
N ARG A 69 2.94 12.66 34.01
CA ARG A 69 3.18 11.23 33.70
C ARG A 69 2.61 10.26 34.74
N THR A 70 2.50 10.67 36.00
CA THR A 70 1.98 9.86 37.12
C THR A 70 0.48 9.99 37.34
N ARG A 71 -0.24 10.71 36.47
CA ARG A 71 -1.70 10.87 36.56
C ARG A 71 -2.47 9.78 35.79
N HIS A 72 -1.78 8.83 35.17
CA HIS A 72 -2.37 7.79 34.32
C HIS A 72 -2.57 6.43 35.03
N ASP A 73 -2.33 6.37 36.34
CA ASP A 73 -2.59 5.23 37.21
C ASP A 73 -4.08 5.16 37.62
#